data_AF-A0A7S0NRP6-F1
#
_entry.id   AF-A0A7S0NRP6-F1
#
_cell.length_a   1.000
_cell.length_b   1.000
_cell.length_c   1.000
_cell.angle_alpha   90.00
_cell.angle_beta   90.00
_cell.angle_gamma   90.00
#
_symmetry.space_group_name_H-M   'P 1'
#
loop_
_entity.id
_entity.type
_entity.pdbx_description
1 polymer ?
#
loop_
_entity_poly.entity_id
_entity_poly.type
_entity_poly.pdbx_seq_one_letter_code
_entity_poly.pdbx_strand_id
1 'polypeptide(L)'
;SPPSMPSPPSMPPSPPPPPSPPVPPRPPASPPLTPHYATCTLWCTLGNECDDATRLVRINDRAQEVYCIFDGWRGIDTQLVEDGISTSSHTAENSCPDGTDIWVPRTHGFLDAVYAKYGSKAGLVGIYGIADGCGG
;
A
#
# COMPACT_ATOMS: atom_id res chain seq x y z
N SER A 1 -60.19 38.58 -41.23
CA SER A 1 -59.51 38.59 -39.92
C SER A 1 -59.81 37.27 -39.22
N PRO A 2 -58.83 36.44 -38.85
CA PRO A 2 -59.10 35.32 -37.96
C PRO A 2 -59.24 35.81 -36.50
N PRO A 3 -60.11 35.21 -35.68
CA PRO A 3 -60.37 35.61 -34.29
C PRO A 3 -59.27 35.14 -33.33
N SER A 4 -58.96 35.96 -32.33
CA SER A 4 -58.02 35.64 -31.25
C SER A 4 -58.51 34.47 -30.40
N MET A 5 -57.67 33.45 -30.22
CA MET A 5 -57.94 32.35 -29.29
C MET A 5 -57.66 32.78 -27.83
N PRO A 6 -58.44 32.28 -26.85
CA PRO A 6 -58.21 32.56 -25.43
C PRO A 6 -57.00 31.78 -24.89
N SER A 7 -56.23 32.41 -24.00
CA SER A 7 -55.07 31.82 -23.35
C SER A 7 -55.46 30.67 -22.41
N PRO A 8 -54.61 29.62 -22.27
CA PRO A 8 -54.89 28.49 -21.40
C PRO A 8 -54.82 28.88 -19.91
N PRO A 9 -55.58 28.19 -19.04
CA PRO A 9 -55.59 28.47 -17.60
C PRO A 9 -54.25 28.07 -16.95
N SER A 10 -53.79 28.89 -16.01
CA SER A 10 -52.57 28.65 -15.24
C SER A 10 -52.71 27.43 -14.33
N MET A 11 -51.75 26.50 -14.40
CA MET A 11 -51.71 25.31 -13.54
C MET A 11 -51.38 25.69 -12.09
N PRO A 12 -51.93 24.98 -11.09
CA PRO A 12 -51.62 25.22 -9.69
C PRO A 12 -50.17 24.81 -9.35
N PRO A 13 -49.54 25.46 -8.35
CA PRO A 13 -48.18 25.14 -7.95
C PRO A 13 -48.09 23.74 -7.31
N SER A 14 -47.00 23.03 -7.57
CA SER A 14 -46.73 21.70 -7.02
C SER A 14 -46.51 21.75 -5.49
N PRO A 15 -46.90 20.70 -4.75
CA PRO A 15 -46.62 20.62 -3.32
C PRO A 15 -45.12 20.48 -3.03
N PRO A 16 -44.65 20.92 -1.85
CA PRO A 16 -43.24 20.80 -1.47
C PRO A 16 -42.84 19.33 -1.27
N PRO A 17 -41.56 18.99 -1.49
CA PRO A 17 -41.05 17.65 -1.25
C PRO A 17 -41.05 17.30 0.25
N PRO A 18 -41.17 16.00 0.61
CA PRO A 18 -41.09 15.55 1.99
C PRO A 18 -39.69 15.78 2.59
N PRO A 19 -39.59 15.87 3.94
CA PRO A 19 -38.29 16.03 4.61
C PRO A 19 -37.40 14.80 4.42
N SER A 20 -36.10 15.04 4.20
CA SER A 20 -35.10 14.00 4.05
C SER A 20 -34.92 13.18 5.34
N PRO A 21 -34.61 11.87 5.24
CA PRO A 21 -34.30 11.04 6.40
C PRO A 21 -33.02 11.51 7.12
N PRO A 22 -32.88 11.22 8.43
CA PRO A 22 -31.68 11.57 9.19
C PRO A 22 -30.45 10.81 8.65
N VAL A 23 -29.33 11.53 8.55
CA VAL A 23 -28.05 10.95 8.10
C VAL A 23 -27.57 9.95 9.16
N PRO A 24 -27.17 8.72 8.77
CA PRO A 24 -26.61 7.76 9.71
C PRO A 24 -25.33 8.31 10.38
N PRO A 25 -25.00 7.87 11.61
CA PRO A 25 -23.78 8.28 12.28
C PRO A 25 -22.58 7.91 11.42
N ARG A 26 -21.69 8.89 11.23
CA ARG A 26 -20.46 8.70 10.47
C ARG A 26 -19.60 7.65 11.20
N PRO A 27 -19.01 6.65 10.52
CA PRO A 27 -18.07 5.75 11.16
C PRO A 27 -16.92 6.54 11.81
N PRO A 28 -16.33 6.03 12.90
CA PRO A 28 -15.19 6.69 13.54
C PRO A 28 -14.11 6.94 12.49
N ALA A 29 -13.53 8.14 12.50
CA ALA A 29 -12.41 8.46 11.63
C ALA A 29 -11.30 7.43 11.86
N SER A 30 -10.78 6.86 10.78
CA SER A 30 -9.58 6.01 10.84
C SER A 30 -8.50 6.74 11.64
N PRO A 31 -7.73 6.03 12.50
CA PRO A 31 -6.65 6.66 13.25
C PRO A 31 -5.72 7.41 12.28
N PRO A 32 -5.16 8.57 12.69
CA PRO A 32 -4.23 9.31 11.85
C PRO A 32 -3.07 8.38 11.51
N LEU A 33 -2.81 8.21 10.21
CA LEU A 33 -1.65 7.48 9.70
C LEU A 33 -0.43 8.08 10.41
N THR A 34 0.21 7.30 11.29
CA THR A 34 1.53 7.65 11.78
C THR A 34 2.42 7.92 10.56
N PRO A 35 3.34 8.91 10.59
CA PRO A 35 4.25 9.11 9.48
C PRO A 35 5.12 7.87 9.34
N HIS A 36 4.68 6.95 8.49
CA HIS A 36 5.40 5.73 8.17
C HIS A 36 6.66 6.15 7.42
N TYR A 37 7.83 5.75 7.94
CA TYR A 37 9.07 5.99 7.24
C TYR A 37 9.05 5.26 5.89
N ALA A 38 9.77 5.80 4.91
CA ALA A 38 9.77 5.19 3.58
C ALA A 38 10.41 3.80 3.59
N THR A 39 11.34 3.51 4.51
CA THR A 39 12.05 2.22 4.57
C THR A 39 12.34 1.81 6.02
N CYS A 40 12.63 0.54 6.25
CA CYS A 40 13.15 -0.01 7.50
C CYS A 40 14.48 0.67 7.90
N THR A 41 15.34 1.00 6.93
CA THR A 41 16.56 1.77 7.22
C THR A 41 16.22 3.15 7.81
N LEU A 42 15.16 3.82 7.35
CA LEU A 42 14.71 5.09 7.93
C LEU A 42 14.05 4.93 9.29
N TRP A 43 13.33 3.82 9.53
CA TRP A 43 12.85 3.46 10.87
C TRP A 43 14.01 3.40 11.88
N CYS A 44 15.14 2.81 11.49
CA CYS A 44 16.33 2.76 12.34
C CYS A 44 17.06 4.10 12.45
N THR A 45 17.38 4.75 11.32
CA THR A 45 18.24 5.94 11.32
C THR A 45 17.54 7.22 11.79
N LEU A 46 16.23 7.36 11.57
CA LEU A 46 15.46 8.54 11.99
C LEU A 46 14.56 8.25 13.19
N GLY A 47 13.95 7.06 13.23
CA GLY A 47 13.08 6.63 14.32
C GLY A 47 13.81 6.02 15.51
N ASN A 48 15.09 5.66 15.36
CA ASN A 48 15.87 4.90 16.35
C ASN A 48 15.21 3.54 16.71
N GLU A 49 14.49 2.97 15.74
CA GLU A 49 13.82 1.67 15.86
C GLU A 49 14.47 0.67 14.89
N CYS A 50 15.55 0.02 15.35
CA CYS A 50 16.40 -0.88 14.57
C CYS A 50 16.15 -2.37 14.88
N ASP A 51 14.99 -2.70 15.44
CA ASP A 51 14.63 -4.07 15.80
C ASP A 51 13.96 -4.81 14.64
N ASP A 52 14.28 -6.09 14.50
CA ASP A 52 13.63 -6.98 13.55
C ASP A 52 12.14 -7.12 13.89
N ALA A 53 11.30 -6.45 13.12
CA ALA A 53 9.88 -6.35 13.41
C ALA A 53 9.06 -6.05 12.16
N THR A 54 7.79 -6.43 12.20
CA THR A 54 6.82 -6.01 11.19
C THR A 54 6.53 -4.52 11.36
N ARG A 55 6.70 -3.73 10.30
CA ARG A 55 6.49 -2.28 10.27
C ARG A 55 5.69 -1.90 9.04
N LEU A 56 4.98 -0.78 9.15
CA LEU A 56 4.38 -0.10 8.00
C LEU A 56 5.41 0.86 7.42
N VAL A 57 5.72 0.70 6.14
CA VAL A 57 6.60 1.59 5.36
C VAL A 57 5.81 2.23 4.22
N ARG A 58 6.29 3.37 3.73
CA ARG A 58 5.62 4.10 2.64
C ARG A 58 6.19 3.72 1.27
N ILE A 59 5.39 3.05 0.44
CA ILE A 59 5.72 2.63 -0.93
C ILE A 59 4.69 3.23 -1.89
N ASN A 60 5.11 4.02 -2.88
CA ASN A 60 4.22 4.70 -3.84
C ASN A 60 3.02 5.41 -3.19
N ASP A 61 3.29 6.19 -2.14
CA ASP A 61 2.29 6.93 -1.35
C ASP A 61 1.25 6.07 -0.60
N ARG A 62 1.50 4.76 -0.49
CA ARG A 62 0.69 3.83 0.30
C ARG A 62 1.49 3.30 1.48
N ALA A 63 0.80 3.02 2.59
CA ALA A 63 1.38 2.29 3.70
C ALA A 63 1.32 0.79 3.40
N GLN A 64 2.46 0.12 3.42
CA GLN A 64 2.60 -1.31 3.15
C GLN A 64 3.29 -1.99 4.32
N GLU A 65 2.79 -3.17 4.69
CA GLU A 65 3.36 -3.97 5.77
C GLU A 65 4.57 -4.73 5.25
N VAL A 66 5.72 -4.50 5.89
CA VAL A 66 6.98 -5.20 5.61
C VAL A 66 7.54 -5.72 6.92
N TYR A 67 8.29 -6.81 6.86
CA TYR A 67 9.14 -7.26 7.95
C TYR A 67 10.52 -6.62 7.77
N CYS A 68 10.93 -5.83 8.76
CA CYS A 68 12.26 -5.26 8.81
C CYS A 68 13.25 -6.29 9.33
N ILE A 69 14.38 -6.43 8.65
CA ILE A 69 15.53 -7.19 9.11
C ILE A 69 16.74 -6.27 9.11
N PHE A 70 17.42 -6.17 10.23
CA PHE A 70 18.56 -5.28 10.42
C PHE A 70 19.87 -6.05 10.57
N ASP A 71 20.90 -5.55 9.91
CA ASP A 71 22.29 -5.96 10.11
C ASP A 71 23.12 -4.72 10.49
N GLY A 72 23.09 -4.38 11.79
CA GLY A 72 23.65 -3.15 12.31
C GLY A 72 22.82 -1.92 11.95
N TRP A 73 23.31 -1.07 11.05
CA TRP A 73 22.68 0.21 10.71
C TRP A 73 21.73 0.13 9.50
N ARG A 74 21.83 -0.95 8.70
CA ARG A 74 21.05 -1.13 7.48
C ARG A 74 19.90 -2.09 7.72
N GLY A 75 18.68 -1.62 7.44
CA GLY A 75 17.47 -2.45 7.43
C GLY A 75 17.05 -2.79 6.01
N ILE A 76 16.73 -4.04 5.74
CA ILE A 76 16.01 -4.44 4.53
C ILE A 76 14.52 -4.54 4.81
N ASP A 77 13.72 -4.02 3.90
CA ASP A 77 12.29 -4.22 3.84
C ASP A 77 12.04 -5.59 3.19
N THR A 78 11.26 -6.45 3.84
CA THR A 78 10.94 -7.79 3.31
C THR A 78 9.45 -8.06 3.40
N GLN A 79 8.87 -8.63 2.35
CA GLN A 79 7.48 -9.10 2.34
C GLN A 79 7.41 -10.40 1.57
N LEU A 80 6.37 -11.20 1.82
CA LEU A 80 6.08 -12.39 1.02
C LEU A 80 5.00 -12.06 -0.01
N VAL A 81 5.18 -12.48 -1.25
CA VAL A 81 4.16 -12.37 -2.30
C VAL A 81 3.65 -13.77 -2.60
N GLU A 82 2.37 -14.01 -2.32
CA GLU A 82 1.74 -15.32 -2.47
C GLU A 82 1.06 -15.51 -3.84
N ASP A 83 0.64 -14.42 -4.50
CA ASP A 83 -0.05 -14.42 -5.80
C ASP A 83 0.83 -13.91 -6.97
N GLY A 84 2.14 -13.99 -6.82
CA GLY A 84 3.10 -13.50 -7.82
C GLY A 84 3.25 -14.45 -9.00
N ILE A 85 3.60 -13.92 -10.17
CA ILE A 85 4.04 -14.76 -11.30
C ILE A 85 5.40 -15.40 -11.00
N SER A 86 5.62 -16.64 -11.44
CA SER A 86 6.92 -17.29 -11.28
C SER A 86 7.97 -16.59 -12.13
N THR A 87 8.89 -15.89 -11.47
CA THR A 87 9.99 -15.15 -12.12
C THR A 87 11.29 -15.92 -11.93
N SER A 88 11.77 -16.60 -12.97
CA SER A 88 13.01 -17.40 -12.94
C SER A 88 14.19 -16.78 -13.69
N SER A 89 13.98 -15.61 -14.31
CA SER A 89 14.98 -14.89 -15.11
C SER A 89 14.98 -13.40 -14.75
N HIS A 90 16.13 -12.75 -14.86
CA HIS A 90 16.27 -11.30 -14.73
C HIS A 90 15.54 -10.50 -15.83
N THR A 91 15.14 -11.17 -16.92
CA THR A 91 14.34 -10.59 -18.01
C THR A 91 12.85 -10.88 -17.89
N ALA A 92 12.46 -11.73 -16.94
CA ALA A 92 11.06 -12.02 -16.71
C ALA A 92 10.40 -10.82 -16.01
N GLU A 93 9.11 -10.65 -16.26
CA GLU A 93 8.32 -9.56 -15.69
C GLU A 93 8.37 -9.62 -14.16
N ASN A 94 8.40 -8.45 -13.53
CA ASN A 94 8.50 -8.37 -12.09
C ASN A 94 7.22 -8.90 -11.45
N SER A 95 7.32 -9.92 -10.61
CA SER A 95 6.17 -10.44 -9.84
C SER A 95 5.71 -9.52 -8.72
N CYS A 96 6.43 -8.41 -8.52
CA CYS A 96 6.21 -7.46 -7.44
C CYS A 96 5.08 -6.46 -7.72
N PRO A 97 4.38 -6.03 -6.66
CA PRO A 97 3.63 -4.78 -6.69
C PRO A 97 4.52 -3.58 -7.05
N ASP A 98 3.96 -2.59 -7.73
CA ASP A 98 4.63 -1.34 -8.07
C ASP A 98 5.38 -0.75 -6.86
N GLY A 99 6.64 -0.34 -7.08
CA GLY A 99 7.48 0.26 -6.04
C GLY A 99 8.24 -0.74 -5.18
N THR A 100 8.10 -2.04 -5.45
CA THR A 100 8.90 -3.11 -4.86
C THR A 100 9.63 -3.91 -5.93
N ASP A 101 10.70 -4.62 -5.53
CA ASP A 101 11.51 -5.44 -6.43
C ASP A 101 11.95 -6.75 -5.79
N ILE A 102 12.26 -7.76 -6.62
CA ILE A 102 12.77 -9.06 -6.20
C ILE A 102 14.07 -8.84 -5.44
N TRP A 103 14.06 -9.17 -4.16
CA TRP A 103 15.23 -9.07 -3.31
C TRP A 103 16.19 -10.23 -3.60
N VAL A 104 17.44 -9.86 -3.86
CA VAL A 104 18.56 -10.79 -3.94
C VAL A 104 19.46 -10.57 -2.72
N PRO A 105 19.73 -11.61 -1.92
CA PRO A 105 20.59 -11.48 -0.74
C PRO A 105 21.99 -11.05 -1.14
N ARG A 106 22.49 -9.97 -0.53
CA ARG A 106 23.87 -9.50 -0.72
C ARG A 106 24.85 -10.02 0.34
N THR A 107 24.35 -10.54 1.45
CA THR A 107 25.15 -11.12 2.54
C THR A 107 24.49 -12.39 3.06
N HIS A 108 25.31 -13.31 3.61
CA HIS A 108 24.80 -14.50 4.30
C HIS A 108 23.96 -14.15 5.54
N GLY A 109 24.30 -13.08 6.26
CA GLY A 109 23.53 -12.64 7.44
C GLY A 109 22.07 -12.31 7.09
N PHE A 110 21.85 -11.55 6.02
CA PHE A 110 20.47 -11.29 5.58
C PHE A 110 19.81 -12.54 5.01
N LEU A 111 20.54 -13.39 4.29
CA LEU A 111 20.00 -14.67 3.80
C LEU A 111 19.47 -15.52 4.95
N ASP A 112 20.27 -15.70 6.00
CA ASP A 112 19.93 -16.52 7.17
C ASP A 112 18.75 -15.94 7.95
N ALA A 113 18.74 -14.62 8.17
CA ALA A 113 17.63 -13.95 8.86
C ALA A 113 16.31 -14.04 8.07
N VAL A 114 16.39 -13.93 6.75
CA VAL A 114 15.24 -14.07 5.86
C VAL A 114 14.75 -15.52 5.82
N TYR A 115 15.65 -16.51 5.77
CA TYR A 115 15.30 -17.93 5.91
C TYR A 115 14.70 -18.23 7.28
N ALA A 116 15.19 -17.64 8.36
CA ALA A 116 14.64 -17.81 9.69
C ALA A 116 13.19 -17.30 9.79
N LYS A 117 12.88 -16.20 9.07
CA LYS A 117 11.53 -15.63 9.03
C LYS A 117 10.57 -16.39 8.11
N TYR A 118 10.99 -16.70 6.89
CA TYR A 118 10.10 -17.20 5.83
C TYR A 118 10.29 -18.69 5.49
N GLY A 119 11.28 -19.34 6.08
CA GLY A 119 11.58 -20.75 5.84
C GLY A 119 11.96 -21.02 4.39
N SER A 120 11.55 -22.17 3.86
CA SER A 120 11.83 -22.56 2.47
C SER A 120 11.26 -21.61 1.41
N LYS A 121 10.28 -20.76 1.78
CA LYS A 121 9.78 -19.69 0.90
C LYS A 121 10.87 -18.66 0.54
N ALA A 122 11.92 -18.56 1.36
CA ALA A 122 13.08 -17.72 1.07
C ALA A 122 14.04 -18.29 0.01
N GLY A 123 13.99 -19.59 -0.24
CA GLY A 123 14.88 -20.27 -1.18
C GLY A 123 14.44 -20.19 -2.64
N LEU A 124 13.26 -19.62 -2.90
CA LEU A 124 12.68 -19.49 -4.23
C LEU A 124 12.16 -18.05 -4.37
N VAL A 125 13.07 -17.11 -4.65
CA VAL A 125 12.81 -15.75 -5.18
C VAL A 125 11.44 -15.17 -4.80
N GLY A 126 11.33 -14.62 -3.58
CA GLY A 126 10.04 -14.13 -3.09
C GLY A 126 10.11 -13.26 -1.83
N ILE A 127 11.26 -12.65 -1.58
CA ILE A 127 11.40 -11.56 -0.60
C ILE A 127 11.61 -10.29 -1.40
N TYR A 128 11.09 -9.15 -0.93
CA TYR A 128 11.01 -7.95 -1.76
C TYR A 128 11.37 -6.69 -0.98
N GLY A 129 12.24 -5.87 -1.57
CA GLY A 129 12.63 -4.56 -1.06
C GLY A 129 12.00 -3.43 -1.88
N ILE A 130 12.18 -2.18 -1.44
CA ILE A 130 11.70 -0.99 -2.18
C ILE A 130 12.57 -0.77 -3.42
N ALA A 131 11.96 -0.35 -4.52
CA ALA A 131 12.56 -0.20 -5.85
C ALA A 131 13.75 0.79 -5.95
N ASP A 132 14.16 1.45 -4.86
CA ASP A 132 15.25 2.43 -4.83
C ASP A 132 16.48 1.93 -4.06
N GLY A 133 17.01 0.77 -4.46
CA GLY A 133 18.33 0.31 -4.06
C GLY A 133 19.03 -0.30 -5.27
N CYS A 134 20.12 0.32 -5.73
CA CYS A 134 20.91 -0.08 -6.91
C CYS A 134 20.85 -1.59 -7.19
N GLY A 135 20.22 -1.96 -8.31
CA GLY A 135 20.29 -3.30 -8.90
C GLY A 135 21.70 -3.65 -9.36
N GLY A 136 22.01 -4.95 -9.34
CA GLY A 136 23.32 -5.53 -9.69
C GLY A 136 23.84 -6.48 -8.63
#